data_AF-A0A7J2VVX3-F1
#
_entry.id   AF-A0A7J2VVX3-F1
#
_cell.length_a   1.000
_cell.length_b   1.000
_cell.length_c   1.000
_cell.angle_alpha   90.00
_cell.angle_beta   90.00
_cell.angle_gamma   90.00
#
_symmetry.space_group_name_H-M   'P 1'
#
loop_
_entity.id
_entity.type
_entity.pdbx_description
1 polymer ?
#
loop_
_entity_poly.entity_id
_entity_poly.type
_entity_poly.pdbx_seq_one_letter_code
_entity_poly.pdbx_strand_id
1 'polypeptide(L)'
;MEAGVSYVIFVIVLIGISIFVITILTWNWISSQKREAGEYECKVKQLNYCIALINNQNPNWDDIQPKDCSRYGIIKPSLDECKRLVT
;
A
#
# COMPACT_ATOMS: atom_id res chain seq x y z
N MET A 1 35.39 38.97 11.87
CA MET A 1 35.13 37.99 10.77
C MET A 1 34.59 36.65 11.29
N GLU A 2 34.53 36.42 12.60
CA GLU A 2 34.14 35.11 13.19
C GLU A 2 32.63 34.83 13.21
N ALA A 3 31.78 35.87 13.19
CA ALA A 3 30.33 35.72 13.20
C ALA A 3 29.77 35.06 11.92
N GLY A 4 30.41 35.30 10.76
CA GLY A 4 29.98 34.73 9.48
C GLY A 4 30.19 33.22 9.40
N VAL A 5 31.29 32.71 9.94
CA VAL A 5 31.61 31.27 9.93
C VAL A 5 30.66 30.49 10.83
N SER A 6 30.37 31.01 12.03
CA SER A 6 29.44 30.39 12.97
C SER A 6 28.02 30.31 12.41
N TYR A 7 27.57 31.36 11.72
CA TYR A 7 26.28 31.39 11.04
C TYR A 7 26.20 30.35 9.91
N VAL A 8 27.24 30.25 9.08
CA VAL A 8 27.29 29.26 7.99
C VAL A 8 27.23 27.83 8.52
N ILE A 9 27.99 27.52 9.58
CA ILE A 9 27.95 26.20 10.23
C ILE A 9 26.54 25.90 10.78
N PHE A 10 25.92 26.87 11.45
CA PHE A 10 24.56 26.73 11.98
C PHE A 10 23.53 26.44 10.88
N VAL A 11 23.61 27.16 9.75
CA VAL A 11 22.73 26.94 8.61
C VAL A 11 22.93 25.56 7.99
N ILE A 12 24.18 25.09 7.85
CA ILE A 12 24.48 23.75 7.33
C ILE A 12 23.89 22.67 8.24
N VAL A 13 24.01 22.82 9.56
CA VAL A 13 23.43 21.88 10.53
C VAL A 13 21.91 21.87 10.43
N LEU A 14 21.26 23.04 10.33
CA LEU A 14 19.81 23.13 10.15
C LEU A 14 19.33 22.46 8.86
N ILE A 15 20.05 22.64 7.76
CA ILE A 15 19.74 21.98 6.49
C ILE A 15 19.88 20.46 6.65
N GLY A 16 20.95 19.99 7.29
CA GLY A 16 21.17 18.58 7.56
C GLY A 16 20.05 17.94 8.38
N ILE A 17 19.63 18.59 9.46
CA ILE A 17 18.49 18.16 10.29
C ILE A 17 17.20 18.14 9.47
N SER A 18 16.97 19.16 8.65
CA SER A 18 15.75 19.26 7.82
C SER A 18 15.67 18.11 6.81
N ILE A 19 16.77 17.80 6.12
CA ILE A 19 16.84 16.68 5.17
C ILE A 19 16.60 15.35 5.88
N PHE A 20 17.18 15.17 7.07
CA PHE A 20 16.99 13.96 7.86
C PHE A 20 15.52 13.75 8.24
N VAL A 21 14.86 14.80 8.74
CA VAL A 21 13.43 14.75 9.10
C VAL A 21 12.56 14.45 7.88
N ILE A 22 12.78 15.15 6.75
CA ILE A 22 12.04 14.91 5.51
C ILE A 22 12.19 13.44 5.08
N THR A 23 13.41 12.90 5.13
CA THR A 23 13.67 11.51 4.76
C THR A 23 12.88 10.53 5.62
N ILE A 24 12.85 10.72 6.95
CA ILE A 24 12.08 9.87 7.87
C ILE A 24 10.58 9.95 7.55
N LEU A 25 10.05 11.16 7.34
CA LEU A 25 8.64 11.36 7.03
C LEU A 25 8.27 10.67 5.71
N THR A 26 9.10 10.81 4.68
CA THR A 26 8.88 10.15 3.39
C THR A 26 8.93 8.63 3.49
N TRP A 27 9.85 8.06 4.28
CA TRP A 27 9.92 6.61 4.51
C TRP A 27 8.67 6.06 5.19
N ASN A 28 8.18 6.74 6.23
CA ASN A 28 6.94 6.36 6.90
C ASN A 28 5.71 6.49 6.00
N TRP A 29 5.68 7.51 5.14
CA TRP A 29 4.58 7.69 4.21
C TRP A 29 4.55 6.59 3.12
N ILE A 30 5.71 6.25 2.55
CA ILE A 30 5.84 5.17 1.55
C ILE A 30 5.46 3.81 2.15
N SER A 31 5.88 3.52 3.38
CA SER A 31 5.54 2.24 4.03
C SER A 31 4.03 2.11 4.28
N SER A 32 3.36 3.20 4.64
CA SER A 32 1.89 3.22 4.76
C SER A 32 1.21 2.96 3.41
N GLN A 33 1.65 3.63 2.35
CA GLN A 33 1.09 3.43 1.01
C GLN A 33 1.23 2.00 0.49
N LYS A 34 2.38 1.33 0.75
CA LYS A 34 2.56 -0.07 0.36
C LYS A 34 1.55 -1.00 1.05
N ARG A 35 1.17 -0.69 2.30
CA ARG A 35 0.19 -1.49 3.03
C ARG A 35 -1.22 -1.31 2.46
N GLU A 36 -1.60 -0.06 2.19
CA GLU A 36 -2.90 0.28 1.60
C GLU A 36 -3.03 -0.26 0.17
N ALA A 37 -1.98 -0.16 -0.64
CA ALA A 37 -1.94 -0.69 -2.00
C ALA A 37 -2.17 -2.21 -2.02
N GLY A 38 -1.51 -2.95 -1.12
CA GLY A 38 -1.69 -4.41 -1.03
C GLY A 38 -3.11 -4.82 -0.61
N GLU A 39 -3.73 -4.08 0.32
CA GLU A 39 -5.14 -4.30 0.68
C GLU A 39 -6.06 -4.04 -0.52
N TYR A 40 -5.82 -2.96 -1.25
CA TYR A 40 -6.61 -2.59 -2.42
C TYR A 40 -6.47 -3.62 -3.55
N GLU A 41 -5.26 -4.06 -3.87
CA GLU A 41 -5.01 -5.11 -4.87
C GLU A 41 -5.73 -6.41 -4.50
N CYS A 42 -5.77 -6.78 -3.23
CA CYS A 42 -6.50 -7.93 -2.75
C CYS A 42 -8.02 -7.77 -2.87
N LYS A 43 -8.58 -6.59 -2.60
CA LYS A 43 -10.00 -6.29 -2.84
C LYS A 43 -10.36 -6.36 -4.32
N VAL A 44 -9.47 -5.83 -5.18
CA VAL A 44 -9.65 -5.91 -6.64
C VAL A 44 -9.62 -7.35 -7.12
N LYS A 45 -8.69 -8.18 -6.63
CA LYS A 45 -8.68 -9.63 -6.90
C LYS A 45 -10.00 -10.28 -6.48
N GLN A 46 -10.51 -9.96 -5.29
CA GLN A 46 -11.78 -10.49 -4.79
C GLN A 46 -12.96 -10.11 -5.71
N LEU A 47 -13.05 -8.85 -6.09
CA LEU A 47 -14.07 -8.34 -7.02
C LEU A 47 -13.97 -9.03 -8.38
N ASN A 48 -12.78 -9.08 -8.98
CA ASN A 48 -12.56 -9.70 -10.29
C ASN A 48 -12.91 -11.20 -10.27
N TYR A 49 -12.54 -11.91 -9.19
CA TYR A 49 -12.94 -13.31 -9.00
C TYR A 49 -14.46 -13.46 -8.96
N CYS A 50 -15.15 -12.63 -8.18
CA CYS A 50 -16.61 -12.68 -8.07
C CYS A 50 -17.31 -12.35 -9.38
N ILE A 51 -16.84 -11.34 -10.12
CA ILE A 51 -17.38 -10.98 -11.43
C ILE A 51 -17.19 -12.14 -12.43
N ALA A 52 -16.00 -12.74 -12.49
CA ALA A 52 -15.73 -13.89 -13.35
C ALA A 52 -16.63 -15.08 -12.98
N LEU A 53 -16.78 -15.38 -11.68
CA LEU A 53 -17.61 -16.47 -11.18
C LEU A 53 -19.11 -16.27 -11.52
N ILE A 54 -19.62 -15.04 -11.40
CA ILE A 54 -21.01 -14.69 -11.78
C ILE A 54 -21.22 -14.79 -13.29
N ASN A 55 -20.20 -14.44 -14.09
CA ASN A 55 -20.22 -14.53 -15.55
C ASN A 55 -19.98 -15.96 -16.08
N ASN A 56 -20.13 -17.01 -15.25
CA ASN A 56 -19.87 -18.41 -15.59
C ASN A 56 -18.44 -18.70 -16.09
N GLN A 57 -17.47 -17.84 -15.78
CA GLN A 57 -16.07 -18.20 -15.92
C GLN A 57 -15.68 -19.03 -14.69
N ASN A 58 -14.69 -19.93 -14.84
CA ASN A 58 -14.16 -20.71 -13.72
C ASN A 58 -12.79 -20.14 -13.30
N PRO A 59 -12.75 -18.94 -12.69
CA PRO A 59 -11.49 -18.34 -12.28
C PRO A 59 -10.83 -19.20 -11.21
N ASN A 60 -9.53 -19.42 -11.32
CA ASN A 60 -8.76 -20.08 -10.28
C ASN A 60 -8.24 -19.03 -9.28
N TRP A 61 -8.74 -19.08 -8.05
CA TRP A 61 -8.37 -18.11 -7.00
C TRP A 61 -6.86 -18.08 -6.72
N ASP A 62 -6.21 -19.23 -6.82
CA ASP A 62 -4.78 -19.40 -6.50
C ASP A 62 -3.85 -18.94 -7.64
N ASP A 63 -4.39 -18.77 -8.84
CA ASP A 63 -3.65 -18.32 -10.03
C ASP A 63 -3.69 -16.78 -10.18
N ILE A 64 -4.71 -16.13 -9.63
CA ILE A 64 -4.86 -14.68 -9.70
C ILE A 64 -3.93 -14.03 -8.67
N GLN A 65 -3.08 -13.12 -9.12
CA GLN A 65 -2.29 -12.28 -8.21
C GLN A 65 -3.17 -11.20 -7.54
N PRO A 66 -2.87 -10.79 -6.30
CA PRO A 66 -1.78 -11.25 -5.43
C PRO A 66 -2.11 -12.55 -4.65
N LYS A 67 -1.08 -13.35 -4.34
CA LYS A 67 -1.22 -14.65 -3.65
C LYS A 67 -1.47 -14.53 -2.15
N ASP A 68 -0.94 -13.47 -1.52
CA ASP A 68 -0.82 -13.35 -0.07
C ASP A 68 -1.89 -12.41 0.53
N CYS A 69 -3.14 -12.55 0.06
CA CYS A 69 -4.27 -11.71 0.52
C CYS A 69 -4.79 -12.06 1.90
N SER A 70 -4.44 -13.23 2.42
CA SER A 70 -4.77 -13.66 3.79
C SER A 70 -4.19 -12.73 4.85
N ARG A 71 -3.07 -12.05 4.55
CA ARG A 71 -2.46 -11.03 5.45
C ARG A 71 -3.36 -9.82 5.68
N TYR A 72 -4.30 -9.58 4.77
CA TYR A 72 -5.29 -8.50 4.84
C TYR A 72 -6.68 -9.00 5.24
N GLY A 73 -6.82 -10.26 5.65
CA GLY A 73 -8.10 -10.88 5.99
C GLY A 73 -8.97 -11.23 4.78
N ILE A 74 -8.43 -11.15 3.56
CA ILE A 74 -9.16 -11.44 2.32
C ILE A 74 -8.85 -12.87 1.89
N ILE A 75 -9.83 -13.74 2.05
CA ILE A 75 -9.80 -15.15 1.62
C ILE A 75 -10.70 -15.37 0.40
N LYS A 76 -10.60 -16.56 -0.20
CA LYS A 76 -11.44 -16.96 -1.32
C LYS A 76 -12.93 -16.80 -0.93
N PRO A 77 -13.68 -15.91 -1.59
CA PRO A 77 -15.09 -15.72 -1.28
C PRO A 77 -15.91 -16.92 -1.75
N SER A 78 -16.94 -17.25 -0.99
CA SER A 78 -17.98 -18.18 -1.42
C SER A 78 -18.87 -17.57 -2.50
N LEU A 79 -19.60 -18.41 -3.25
CA LEU A 79 -20.51 -17.94 -4.30
C LEU A 79 -21.61 -17.02 -3.73
N ASP A 80 -22.09 -17.31 -2.51
CA ASP A 80 -23.06 -16.48 -1.80
C ASP A 80 -22.48 -15.14 -1.35
N GLU A 81 -21.23 -15.09 -0.90
CA GLU A 81 -20.54 -13.83 -0.60
C GLU A 81 -20.31 -13.00 -1.85
N CYS A 82 -19.95 -13.62 -2.98
CA CYS A 82 -19.78 -12.93 -4.24
C CYS A 82 -21.08 -12.28 -4.72
N LYS A 83 -22.24 -12.94 -4.53
CA LYS A 83 -23.53 -12.34 -4.86
C LYS A 83 -23.83 -11.10 -4.02
N ARG A 84 -23.49 -11.13 -2.72
CA ARG A 84 -23.65 -9.98 -1.81
C ARG A 84 -22.69 -8.82 -2.07
N LEU A 85 -21.53 -9.11 -2.68
CA LEU A 85 -20.50 -8.11 -3.00
C LEU A 85 -20.79 -7.38 -4.32
N VAL A 86 -21.52 -8.00 -5.24
CA VAL A 86 -21.76 -7.50 -6.59
C VAL A 86 -23.20 -6.98 -6.77
N THR A 87 -24.17 -7.45 -5.97
CA THR A 87 -25.57 -6.98 -5.94
C THR A 87 -25.79 -6.02 -4.78
#